data_AF-A0A3C2EA56-F1
#
_entry.id   AF-A0A3C2EA56-F1
#
_cell.length_a   1.000
_cell.length_b   1.000
_cell.length_c   1.000
_cell.angle_alpha   90.00
_cell.angle_beta   90.00
_cell.angle_gamma   90.00
#
_symmetry.space_group_name_H-M   'P 1'
#
loop_
_entity.id
_entity.type
_entity.pdbx_description
1 polymer ?
#
loop_
_entity_poly.entity_id
_entity_poly.type
_entity_poly.pdbx_seq_one_letter_code
_entity_poly.pdbx_strand_id
1 'polypeptide(L)'
;MIRFDKKTFNHKLTGYELKDKHKIEDCAKCHRDQYIIDPAIKKLKKTFLGLDQKCLSCHEDYHQKTLSNDCAKCHDYKGFKPAPLFKHDKTGFPLLGAHEKVKCESCHKKEVRGGQ
;
A
#
# COMPACT_ATOMS: atom_id res chain seq x y z
N MET A 1 10.56 -8.16 -32.18
CA MET A 1 10.99 -8.33 -30.77
C MET A 1 10.92 -6.96 -30.11
N ILE A 2 9.91 -6.68 -29.27
CA ILE A 2 9.78 -5.37 -28.61
C ILE A 2 10.95 -5.25 -27.63
N ARG A 3 11.86 -4.29 -27.89
CA ARG A 3 12.90 -3.94 -26.92
C ARG A 3 12.21 -3.25 -25.75
N PHE A 4 12.21 -3.91 -24.60
CA PHE A 4 11.76 -3.34 -23.33
C PHE A 4 12.81 -2.34 -22.83
N ASP A 5 12.46 -1.06 -22.81
CA ASP A 5 13.27 -0.01 -22.21
C ASP A 5 12.69 0.39 -20.86
N LYS A 6 13.43 0.11 -19.79
CA LYS A 6 13.04 0.43 -18.40
C LYS A 6 12.81 1.91 -18.18
N LYS A 7 13.47 2.79 -18.93
CA LYS A 7 13.37 4.25 -18.74
C LYS A 7 12.10 4.84 -19.32
N THR A 8 11.57 4.22 -20.36
CA THR A 8 10.41 4.70 -21.10
C THR A 8 9.18 3.82 -20.93
N PHE A 9 9.31 2.69 -20.21
CA PHE A 9 8.21 1.79 -19.94
C PHE A 9 7.09 2.47 -19.13
N ASN A 10 5.86 2.32 -19.61
CA ASN A 10 4.68 2.89 -18.99
C ASN A 10 3.77 1.79 -18.43
N HIS A 11 3.62 1.75 -17.10
CA HIS A 11 2.74 0.79 -16.42
C HIS A 11 1.25 0.92 -16.80
N LYS A 12 0.80 2.06 -17.35
CA LYS A 12 -0.57 2.20 -17.87
C LYS A 12 -0.86 1.30 -19.07
N LEU A 13 0.18 0.83 -19.76
CA LEU A 13 0.06 -0.17 -20.83
C LEU A 13 -0.14 -1.58 -20.28
N THR A 14 0.04 -1.74 -18.98
CA THR A 14 -0.25 -2.96 -18.24
C THR A 14 -1.61 -2.81 -17.57
N GLY A 15 -2.26 -3.93 -17.23
CA GLY A 15 -3.46 -3.89 -16.38
C GLY A 15 -3.19 -3.43 -14.94
N TYR A 16 -1.97 -2.99 -14.62
CA TYR A 16 -1.56 -2.54 -13.29
C TYR A 16 -1.06 -1.09 -13.33
N GLU A 17 -1.97 -0.14 -13.12
CA GLU A 17 -1.61 1.27 -12.99
C GLU A 17 -1.04 1.57 -11.60
N LEU A 18 0.18 2.11 -11.57
CA LEU A 18 0.80 2.60 -10.34
C LEU A 18 0.12 3.89 -9.88
N LYS A 19 -0.17 4.02 -8.58
CA LYS A 19 -0.84 5.17 -7.97
C LYS A 19 0.05 5.87 -6.94
N ASP A 20 0.01 7.20 -6.93
CA ASP A 20 0.75 8.09 -6.02
C ASP A 20 2.21 7.65 -5.81
N LYS A 21 2.63 7.31 -4.59
CA LYS A 21 4.02 6.98 -4.29
C LYS A 21 4.53 5.79 -5.11
N HIS A 22 3.68 4.85 -5.45
CA HIS A 22 4.07 3.71 -6.29
C HIS A 22 4.54 4.12 -7.69
N LYS A 23 4.20 5.33 -8.18
CA LYS A 23 4.66 5.82 -9.50
C LYS A 23 6.14 6.20 -9.54
N ILE A 24 6.72 6.52 -8.39
CA ILE A 24 8.08 7.05 -8.28
C ILE A 24 9.05 6.10 -7.58
N GLU A 25 8.58 4.92 -7.18
CA GLU A 25 9.44 3.90 -6.59
C GLU A 25 10.32 3.23 -7.65
N ASP A 26 11.52 2.83 -7.24
CA ASP A 26 12.43 2.05 -8.08
C ASP A 26 11.78 0.71 -8.48
N CYS A 27 11.87 0.34 -9.75
CA CYS A 27 11.33 -0.92 -10.27
C CYS A 27 11.75 -2.14 -9.44
N ALA A 28 13.00 -2.17 -8.93
CA ALA A 28 13.54 -3.28 -8.14
C ALA A 28 12.93 -3.36 -6.72
N LYS A 29 12.24 -2.32 -6.24
CA LYS A 29 11.49 -2.40 -4.98
C LYS A 29 10.22 -3.23 -5.11
N CYS A 30 9.57 -3.19 -6.28
CA CYS A 30 8.36 -3.97 -6.55
C CYS A 30 8.68 -5.31 -7.21
N HIS A 31 9.54 -5.34 -8.23
CA HIS A 31 9.87 -6.56 -8.98
C HIS A 31 10.90 -7.43 -8.25
N ARG A 32 10.44 -8.06 -7.16
CA ARG A 32 11.21 -8.99 -6.34
C ARG A 32 10.57 -10.37 -6.34
N ASP A 33 11.40 -11.41 -6.36
CA ASP A 33 10.97 -12.82 -6.41
C ASP A 33 10.02 -13.21 -5.25
N GLN A 34 10.14 -12.53 -4.11
CA GLN A 34 9.27 -12.75 -2.94
C GLN A 34 7.81 -12.32 -3.16
N TYR A 35 7.55 -11.40 -4.10
CA TYR A 35 6.21 -10.89 -4.40
C TYR A 35 5.56 -11.59 -5.62
N ILE A 36 6.29 -12.49 -6.27
CA ILE A 36 5.78 -13.31 -7.37
C ILE A 36 4.96 -14.46 -6.78
N ILE A 37 3.65 -14.44 -7.03
CA ILE A 37 2.72 -15.45 -6.51
C ILE A 37 2.53 -16.64 -7.44
N ASP A 38 2.74 -16.44 -8.75
CA ASP A 38 2.58 -17.50 -9.73
C ASP A 38 3.83 -18.43 -9.74
N PRO A 39 3.68 -19.73 -9.40
CA PRO A 39 4.80 -20.66 -9.35
C PRO A 39 5.45 -20.93 -10.72
N ALA A 40 4.71 -20.82 -11.81
CA ALA A 40 5.24 -21.00 -13.16
C ALA A 40 6.12 -19.80 -13.54
N ILE A 41 5.67 -18.58 -13.21
CA ILE A 41 6.44 -17.36 -13.47
C ILE A 41 7.67 -17.28 -12.57
N LYS A 42 7.58 -17.74 -11.32
CA LYS A 42 8.70 -17.74 -10.36
C LYS A 42 9.92 -18.56 -10.83
N LYS A 43 9.71 -19.55 -11.70
CA LYS A 43 10.81 -20.33 -12.31
C LYS A 43 11.57 -19.55 -13.38
N LEU A 44 10.99 -18.48 -13.93
CA LEU A 44 11.61 -17.63 -14.92
C LEU A 44 12.64 -16.73 -14.24
N LYS A 45 13.92 -16.89 -14.60
CA LYS A 45 14.99 -16.04 -14.07
C LYS A 45 14.78 -14.59 -14.50
N LYS A 46 14.84 -13.64 -13.56
CA LYS A 46 14.77 -12.18 -13.80
C LYS A 46 13.50 -11.71 -14.52
N THR A 47 12.35 -12.32 -14.20
CA THR A 47 11.05 -11.91 -14.73
C THR A 47 10.50 -10.65 -14.04
N PHE A 48 9.72 -9.87 -14.79
CA PHE A 48 8.98 -8.71 -14.28
C PHE A 48 7.48 -9.00 -14.14
N LEU A 49 7.07 -10.24 -14.37
CA LEU A 49 5.67 -10.68 -14.36
C LEU A 49 5.31 -11.39 -13.05
N GLY A 50 4.01 -11.56 -12.80
CA GLY A 50 3.49 -12.43 -11.74
C GLY A 50 3.46 -11.83 -10.34
N LEU A 51 3.72 -10.52 -10.20
CA LEU A 51 3.56 -9.81 -8.94
C LEU A 51 2.08 -9.73 -8.54
N ASP A 52 1.81 -9.90 -7.25
CA ASP A 52 0.49 -9.61 -6.68
C ASP A 52 0.30 -8.11 -6.44
N GLN A 53 -0.94 -7.64 -6.60
CA GLN A 53 -1.30 -6.23 -6.49
C GLN A 53 -1.94 -5.88 -5.13
N LYS A 54 -2.18 -6.88 -4.28
CA LYS A 54 -2.76 -6.65 -2.96
C LYS A 54 -1.78 -5.88 -2.08
N CYS A 55 -2.30 -4.94 -1.29
CA CYS A 55 -1.50 -4.14 -0.37
C CYS A 55 -0.66 -5.02 0.57
N LEU A 56 -1.27 -6.08 1.09
CA LEU A 56 -0.65 -7.02 2.03
C LEU A 56 0.45 -7.90 1.42
N SER A 57 0.61 -7.88 0.10
CA SER A 57 1.69 -8.64 -0.55
C SER A 57 3.04 -7.94 -0.36
N CYS A 58 3.05 -6.63 -0.16
CA CYS A 58 4.26 -5.85 0.14
C CYS A 58 4.25 -5.20 1.53
N HIS A 59 3.08 -4.88 2.08
CA HIS A 59 2.94 -4.14 3.33
C HIS A 59 2.42 -5.03 4.45
N GLU A 60 3.00 -4.86 5.63
CA GLU A 60 2.56 -5.58 6.82
C GLU A 60 1.26 -5.00 7.38
N ASP A 61 0.44 -5.87 7.97
CA ASP A 61 -0.76 -5.44 8.69
C ASP A 61 -0.42 -5.01 10.12
N TYR A 62 -0.31 -3.70 10.32
CA TYR A 62 -0.11 -3.09 11.64
C TYR A 62 -1.36 -3.14 12.54
N HIS A 63 -2.52 -3.52 12.01
CA HIS A 63 -3.77 -3.65 12.76
C HIS A 63 -3.95 -5.03 13.40
N GLN A 64 -2.95 -5.91 13.30
CA GLN A 64 -2.96 -7.22 13.97
C GLN A 64 -4.22 -8.05 13.62
N LYS A 65 -4.67 -7.95 12.36
CA LYS A 65 -5.83 -8.67 11.80
C LYS A 65 -7.17 -8.31 12.45
N THR A 66 -7.25 -7.18 13.16
CA THR A 66 -8.49 -6.68 13.78
C THR A 66 -9.38 -5.91 12.80
N LEU A 67 -8.82 -5.48 11.66
CA LEU A 67 -9.53 -4.76 10.61
C LEU A 67 -9.58 -5.57 9.31
N SER A 68 -10.43 -5.12 8.39
CA SER A 68 -10.52 -5.67 7.03
C SER A 68 -9.20 -5.52 6.28
N ASN A 69 -8.87 -6.51 5.44
CA ASN A 69 -7.73 -6.46 4.52
C ASN A 69 -7.90 -5.47 3.35
N ASP A 70 -9.04 -4.79 3.26
CA ASP A 70 -9.27 -3.73 2.28
C ASP A 70 -8.69 -2.39 2.79
N CYS A 71 -7.37 -2.25 2.61
CA CYS A 71 -6.62 -1.08 3.09
C CYS A 71 -7.14 0.24 2.51
N ALA A 72 -7.69 0.21 1.28
CA ALA A 72 -8.16 1.38 0.55
C ALA A 72 -9.45 1.98 1.14
N LYS A 73 -10.09 1.30 2.10
CA LYS A 73 -11.21 1.88 2.88
C LYS A 73 -10.78 3.04 3.77
N CYS A 74 -9.52 3.03 4.21
CA CYS A 74 -9.02 3.96 5.23
C CYS A 74 -7.75 4.71 4.77
N HIS A 75 -6.89 4.05 4.00
CA HIS A 75 -5.62 4.58 3.55
C HIS A 75 -5.65 4.93 2.06
N ASP A 76 -4.84 5.91 1.67
CA ASP A 76 -4.61 6.24 0.26
C ASP A 76 -3.24 5.74 -0.21
N TYR A 77 -2.92 5.95 -1.49
CA TYR A 77 -1.64 5.52 -2.06
C TYR A 77 -0.50 6.51 -1.79
N LYS A 78 -0.75 7.63 -1.08
CA LYS A 78 0.29 8.59 -0.65
C LYS A 78 0.96 8.12 0.65
N GLY A 79 0.25 7.35 1.47
CA GLY A 79 0.82 6.64 2.60
C GLY A 79 -0.22 6.10 3.57
N PHE A 80 0.23 5.23 4.47
CA PHE A 80 -0.64 4.66 5.51
C PHE A 80 -0.93 5.62 6.67
N LYS A 81 -0.14 6.70 6.83
CA LYS A 81 -0.32 7.68 7.92
C LYS A 81 -0.28 9.10 7.35
N PRO A 82 -1.29 9.94 7.66
CA PRO A 82 -2.55 9.60 8.34
C PRO A 82 -3.41 8.64 7.47
N ALA A 83 -4.56 8.19 8.00
CA ALA A 83 -5.54 7.39 7.26
C ALA A 83 -6.69 8.30 6.79
N PRO A 84 -6.51 9.11 5.73
CA PRO A 84 -7.40 10.24 5.41
C PRO A 84 -8.81 9.82 4.99
N LEU A 85 -9.01 8.56 4.60
CA LEU A 85 -10.31 8.04 4.18
C LEU A 85 -11.10 7.44 5.35
N PHE A 86 -10.45 7.20 6.49
CA PHE A 86 -11.11 6.71 7.69
C PHE A 86 -12.06 7.77 8.24
N LYS A 87 -13.28 7.35 8.57
CA LYS A 87 -14.28 8.23 9.15
C LYS A 87 -14.86 7.63 10.43
N HIS A 88 -14.74 8.37 11.53
CA HIS A 88 -15.22 7.97 12.85
C HIS A 88 -16.74 7.84 12.92
N ASP A 89 -17.48 8.60 12.12
CA ASP A 89 -18.95 8.54 11.99
C ASP A 89 -19.47 7.15 11.54
N LYS A 90 -18.64 6.35 10.89
CA LYS A 90 -18.95 4.97 10.47
C LYS A 90 -18.61 3.92 11.53
N THR A 91 -18.27 4.35 12.74
CA THR A 91 -17.87 3.47 13.84
C THR A 91 -18.75 3.70 15.07
N GLY A 92 -18.58 2.88 16.10
CA GLY A 92 -19.22 3.12 17.40
C GLY A 92 -18.67 4.34 18.18
N PHE A 93 -17.69 5.06 17.62
CA PHE A 93 -17.06 6.23 18.25
C PHE A 93 -17.07 7.45 17.30
N PRO A 94 -18.25 8.04 17.03
CA PRO A 94 -18.34 9.28 16.26
C PRO A 94 -17.71 10.43 17.05
N LEU A 95 -16.91 11.25 16.37
CA LEU A 95 -16.40 12.50 16.95
C LEU A 95 -17.50 13.57 16.87
N LEU A 96 -17.74 14.27 17.97
CA LEU A 96 -18.81 15.28 18.08
C LEU A 96 -18.25 16.62 18.55
N GLY A 97 -18.85 17.70 18.02
CA GLY A 97 -18.55 19.06 18.45
C GLY A 97 -17.09 19.44 18.16
N ALA A 98 -16.38 19.96 19.16
CA ALA A 98 -14.99 20.39 18.98
C ALA A 98 -14.05 19.25 18.53
N HIS A 99 -14.38 17.99 18.85
CA HIS A 99 -13.57 16.83 18.47
C HIS A 99 -13.54 16.58 16.96
N GLU A 100 -14.52 17.05 16.18
CA GLU A 100 -14.52 16.86 14.72
C GLU A 100 -13.36 17.58 14.03
N LYS A 101 -12.79 18.60 14.69
CA LYS A 101 -11.74 19.46 14.14
C LYS A 101 -10.34 19.12 14.66
N VAL A 102 -10.20 18.14 15.55
CA VAL A 102 -8.89 17.77 16.10
C VAL A 102 -8.12 16.90 15.11
N LYS A 103 -6.80 17.08 15.08
CA LYS A 103 -5.91 16.26 14.26
C LYS A 103 -5.90 14.81 14.77
N CYS A 104 -5.76 13.84 13.86
CA CYS A 104 -5.74 12.42 14.18
C CYS A 104 -4.70 12.08 15.25
N GLU A 105 -3.52 12.69 15.18
CA GLU A 105 -2.39 12.42 16.07
C GLU A 105 -2.60 12.92 17.50
N SER A 106 -3.59 13.80 17.75
CA SER A 106 -3.93 14.26 19.10
C SER A 106 -4.37 13.10 19.99
N CYS A 107 -5.04 12.09 19.41
CA CYS A 107 -5.49 10.88 20.10
C CYS A 107 -4.70 9.63 19.63
N HIS A 108 -4.48 9.47 18.33
CA HIS A 108 -3.70 8.36 17.75
C HIS A 108 -2.21 8.68 17.76
N LYS A 109 -1.65 8.84 18.95
CA LYS A 109 -0.23 9.09 19.13
C LYS A 109 0.57 7.89 18.63
N LYS A 110 1.69 8.15 17.98
CA LYS A 110 2.64 7.09 17.63
C LYS A 110 3.28 6.60 18.93
N GLU A 111 2.94 5.40 19.37
CA GLU A 111 3.74 4.72 20.38
C GLU A 111 4.95 4.08 19.68
N VAL A 112 6.15 4.43 20.15
CA VAL A 112 7.36 3.68 19.80
C VAL A 112 7.44 2.52 20.78
N ARG A 113 7.02 1.32 20.36
CA ARG A 113 7.36 0.11 21.11
C ARG A 113 8.82 -0.24 20.80
N GLY A 114 9.72 0.17 21.70
CA GLY A 114 11.07 -0.38 21.80
C GLY A 114 12.22 0.40 21.13
N GLY A 115 12.30 1.71 21.35
CA GLY A 115 13.52 2.54 21.20
C GLY A 115 14.62 2.02 20.26
N GLN A 116 14.34 2.00 18.96
CA GLN A 116 15.31 1.96 17.86
C GLN A 116 14.77 2.80 16.69
#